data_AF-A0A7C5RSL0-F1
#
_entry.id   AF-A0A7C5RSL0-F1
#
_cell.length_a   1.000
_cell.length_b   1.000
_cell.length_c   1.000
_cell.angle_alpha   90.00
_cell.angle_beta   90.00
_cell.angle_gamma   90.00
#
_symmetry.space_group_name_H-M   'P 1'
#
loop_
_entity.id
_entity.type
_entity.pdbx_description
1 polymer ?
#
loop_
_entity_poly.entity_id
_entity_poly.type
_entity_poly.pdbx_seq_one_letter_code
_entity_poly.pdbx_strand_id
1 'polypeptide(L)' 'MILGASSGFGAATARELARAGMDVCGVHLDRRATLPMAEAVKADVEAAGVEALFVNANAADA' A
#
# COMPACT_ATOMS: atom_id res chain seq x y z
N MET A 1 -6.78 6.64 -1.49
CA MET A 1 -6.61 5.88 -0.23
C MET A 1 -7.14 4.46 -0.43
N ILE A 2 -6.42 3.44 0.01
CA ILE A 2 -6.73 2.01 -0.17
C ILE A 2 -6.72 1.30 1.18
N LEU A 3 -7.75 0.53 1.50
CA LEU A 3 -7.82 -0.33 2.68
C LEU A 3 -7.46 -1.77 2.28
N GLY A 4 -6.50 -2.38 2.98
CA GLY A 4 -5.93 -3.67 2.59
C GLY A 4 -4.87 -3.55 1.50
N ALA A 5 -3.96 -2.57 1.59
CA ALA A 5 -3.03 -2.25 0.51
C ALA A 5 -1.81 -3.19 0.38
N SER A 6 -1.58 -4.11 1.31
CA SER A 6 -0.35 -4.92 1.36
C SER A 6 -0.35 -6.16 0.47
N SER A 7 -1.50 -6.61 -0.03
CA SER A 7 -1.60 -7.79 -0.88
C SER A 7 -2.86 -7.80 -1.76
N GLY A 8 -3.01 -8.82 -2.61
CA GLY A 8 -4.21 -9.04 -3.41
C GLY A 8 -4.59 -7.85 -4.28
N PHE A 9 -5.89 -7.55 -4.33
CA PHE A 9 -6.41 -6.45 -5.14
C PHE A 9 -5.96 -5.08 -4.64
N GLY A 10 -5.82 -4.86 -3.33
CA GLY A 10 -5.36 -3.57 -2.81
C GLY A 10 -3.94 -3.24 -3.27
N ALA A 11 -3.05 -4.23 -3.26
CA ALA A 11 -1.69 -4.07 -3.80
C ALA A 11 -1.69 -3.82 -5.32
N ALA A 12 -2.52 -4.54 -6.07
CA ALA A 12 -2.63 -4.34 -7.52
C ALA A 12 -3.16 -2.95 -7.86
N THR A 13 -4.19 -2.48 -7.14
CA THR A 13 -4.74 -1.13 -7.28
C THR A 13 -3.72 -0.06 -6.93
N ALA A 14 -2.96 -0.23 -5.83
CA ALA A 14 -1.92 0.72 -5.43
C ALA A 14 -0.90 0.93 -6.55
N ARG A 15 -0.39 -0.16 -7.12
CA ARG A 15 0.59 -0.13 -8.21
C ARG A 15 0.03 0.51 -9.48
N GLU A 16 -1.23 0.20 -9.83
CA GLU A 16 -1.83 0.75 -11.05
C GLU A 16 -2.13 2.24 -10.93
N LEU A 17 -2.64 2.70 -9.78
CA LEU A 17 -2.84 4.12 -9.53
C LEU A 17 -1.51 4.89 -9.53
N ALA A 18 -0.46 4.30 -8.97
CA ALA A 18 0.88 4.89 -9.01
C ALA A 18 1.41 5.03 -10.43
N ARG A 19 1.24 4.00 -11.28
CA ARG A 19 1.59 4.07 -12.72
C ARG A 19 0.79 5.14 -13.47
N ALA A 20 -0.42 5.45 -13.02
CA ALA A 20 -1.22 6.55 -13.54
C ALA A 20 -0.80 7.94 -13.02
N GLY A 21 0.25 8.02 -12.17
CA GLY A 21 0.79 9.27 -11.64
C GLY A 21 0.07 9.78 -10.39
N MET A 22 -0.65 8.91 -9.67
CA MET A 22 -1.34 9.28 -8.43
C MET A 22 -0.56 8.87 -7.20
N ASP A 23 -0.46 9.78 -6.22
CA ASP A 23 0.03 9.46 -4.89
C ASP A 23 -0.90 8.45 -4.18
N VAL A 24 -0.31 7.55 -3.39
CA VAL A 24 -1.04 6.45 -2.76
C VAL A 24 -0.90 6.49 -1.24
N CYS A 25 -2.06 6.56 -0.57
CA CYS A 25 -2.18 6.26 0.85
C CYS A 25 -2.80 4.86 1.03
N GLY A 26 -2.14 3.98 1.77
CA GLY A 26 -2.55 2.60 2.03
C GLY A 26 -2.63 2.27 3.51
N VAL A 27 -3.77 1.74 3.96
CA VAL A 27 -3.88 1.09 5.28
C VAL A 27 -3.82 -0.40 5.09
N HIS A 28 -3.07 -1.08 5.94
CA HIS A 28 -2.95 -2.52 5.95
C HIS A 28 -2.81 -3.03 7.39
N LEU A 29 -3.07 -4.31 7.62
CA LEU A 29 -2.90 -4.94 8.92
C LEU A 29 -2.02 -6.17 8.77
N ASP A 30 -0.72 -5.96 8.85
CA ASP A 30 0.29 -7.00 8.64
C ASP A 30 0.97 -7.38 9.95
N ARG A 31 1.25 -8.68 10.08
CA ARG A 31 2.10 -9.21 11.15
C ARG A 31 3.55 -9.13 10.73
N ARG A 32 4.49 -9.32 11.67
CA ARG A 32 5.94 -9.31 11.38
C ARG A 32 6.33 -10.14 10.16
N ALA A 33 5.71 -11.30 9.96
CA ALA A 33 6.01 -12.19 8.85
C ALA A 33 5.54 -11.66 7.47
N THR A 34 4.48 -10.86 7.44
CA THR A 34 3.87 -10.36 6.19
C THR A 34 4.14 -8.87 5.94
N LEU A 35 4.70 -8.15 6.93
CA LEU A 35 5.09 -6.74 6.80
C LEU A 35 5.97 -6.46 5.57
N PRO A 36 6.93 -7.33 5.18
CA PRO A 36 7.71 -7.12 3.95
C PRO A 36 6.88 -7.03 2.68
N MET A 37 5.67 -7.61 2.66
CA MET A 37 4.76 -7.50 1.52
C MET A 37 4.24 -6.07 1.36
N ALA A 38 3.84 -5.42 2.46
CA ALA A 38 3.42 -4.02 2.45
C ALA A 38 4.56 -3.08 2.04
N GLU A 39 5.77 -3.33 2.55
CA GLU A 39 6.97 -2.56 2.20
C GLU A 39 7.31 -2.70 0.71
N ALA A 40 7.17 -3.90 0.13
CA ALA A 40 7.37 -4.11 -1.30
C ALA A 40 6.36 -3.33 -2.15
N VAL A 41 5.07 -3.32 -1.77
CA VAL A 41 4.05 -2.52 -2.48
C VAL A 41 4.36 -1.03 -2.37
N LYS A 42 4.74 -0.55 -1.18
CA LYS A 42 5.14 0.84 -0.99
C LYS A 42 6.32 1.21 -1.89
N ALA A 43 7.36 0.37 -1.93
CA ALA A 43 8.53 0.59 -2.76
C ALA A 43 8.19 0.61 -4.27
N ASP A 44 7.27 -0.25 -4.72
CA ASP A 44 6.80 -0.23 -6.12
C ASP A 44 6.06 1.06 -6.48
N VAL A 45 5.26 1.59 -5.54
CA VAL A 45 4.58 2.88 -5.71
C VAL A 45 5.60 4.01 -5.82
N GLU A 46 6.55 4.09 -4.89
CA GLU A 46 7.60 5.11 -4.90
C GLU A 46 8.48 5.01 -6.17
N ALA A 47 8.76 3.79 -6.64
CA ALA A 47 9.49 3.55 -7.88
C ALA A 47 8.74 4.02 -9.14
N ALA A 48 7.41 4.19 -9.08
CA ALA A 48 6.63 4.81 -10.14
C ALA A 48 6.75 6.35 -10.17
N GLY A 49 7.48 6.94 -9.21
CA GLY A 49 7.76 8.38 -9.15
C GLY A 49 6.71 9.20 -8.42
N VAL A 50 5.84 8.57 -7.64
CA VAL A 50 4.78 9.21 -6.84
C VAL A 50 5.01 8.98 -5.35
N GLU A 51 4.33 9.73 -4.49
CA GLU A 51 4.44 9.56 -3.04
C GLU A 51 3.64 8.37 -2.51
N ALA A 52 4.17 7.71 -1.48
CA ALA A 52 3.52 6.58 -0.82
C ALA A 52 3.47 6.73 0.70
N LEU A 53 2.27 6.70 1.27
CA LEU A 53 2.05 6.66 2.71
C LEU A 53 1.37 5.34 3.09
N PHE A 54 2.08 4.45 3.77
CA PHE A 54 1.53 3.17 4.24
C PHE A 54 1.50 3.13 5.77
N VAL A 55 0.33 2.80 6.32
CA VAL A 55 0.10 2.72 7.76
C VAL A 55 -0.36 1.31 8.12
N ASN A 56 0.39 0.65 9.02
CA ASN A 56 -0.01 -0.63 9.59
C ASN A 56 -0.97 -0.38 10.75
N ALA A 57 -2.27 -0.47 10.48
CA ALA A 57 -3.34 -0.22 11.45
C ALA A 57 -4.57 -1.08 11.15
N ASN A 58 -5.38 -1.34 12.16
CA ASN A 58 -6.67 -1.98 11.95
C ASN A 58 -7.62 -0.99 11.26
N ALA A 59 -7.96 -1.24 9.99
CA ALA A 59 -8.84 -0.36 9.22
C ALA A 59 -10.28 -0.28 9.75
N ALA A 60 -10.69 -1.19 10.64
CA ALA A 60 -11.99 -1.19 11.28
C ALA A 60 -12.02 -0.54 12.67
N ASP A 61 -10.86 -0.07 13.15
CA ASP A 61 -10.70 0.57 14.46
C ASP A 61 -10.35 2.06 14.24
N ALA A 62 -11.13 2.95 14.86
CA ALA A 62 -11.08 4.40 14.63
C ALA A 62 -10.36 5.12 15.77
#